data_AF-A0A2H9LZL3-F1
#
_entry.id   AF-A0A2H9LZL3-F1
#
_cell.length_a   1.000
_cell.length_b   1.000
_cell.length_c   1.000
_cell.angle_alpha   90.00
_cell.angle_beta   90.00
_cell.angle_gamma   90.00
#
_symmetry.space_group_name_H-M   'P 1'
#
loop_
_entity.id
_entity.type
_entity.pdbx_description
1 polymer ?
#
loop_
_entity_poly.entity_id
_entity_poly.type
_entity_poly.pdbx_seq_one_letter_code
_entity_poly.pdbx_strand_id
1 'polypeptide(L)'
;MTGNCNSSRCDFLQGYSVGYEPGWDKYFSGLDKSVRQRLFNKIVQLRTGICGRHLKHGLPFFVEEVGGYRIAYTSDEKMKARRVFFAGSHKDYGKWYKSQ
;
A
#
# COMPACT_ATOMS: atom_id res chain seq x y z
N MET A 1 -23.28 25.56 -11.46
CA MET A 1 -22.14 24.99 -12.20
C MET A 1 -21.52 23.90 -11.35
N THR A 2 -22.01 22.67 -11.48
CA THR A 2 -21.53 21.48 -10.77
C THR A 2 -20.23 21.01 -11.40
N GLY A 3 -19.15 21.00 -10.61
CA GLY A 3 -17.83 20.56 -11.06
C GLY A 3 -17.84 19.09 -11.46
N ASN A 4 -17.72 18.82 -12.75
CA ASN A 4 -17.47 17.50 -13.30
C ASN A 4 -16.15 16.96 -12.73
N CYS A 5 -16.25 15.93 -11.91
CA CYS A 5 -15.11 15.11 -11.53
C CYS A 5 -14.74 14.24 -12.74
N ASN A 6 -13.89 14.78 -13.62
CA ASN A 6 -13.33 14.06 -14.76
C ASN A 6 -12.49 12.87 -14.23
N SER A 7 -13.12 11.70 -14.17
CA SER A 7 -12.46 10.40 -14.03
C SER A 7 -11.73 10.05 -15.33
N SER A 8 -10.73 10.87 -15.68
CA SER A 8 -9.83 10.66 -16.80
C SER A 8 -8.48 10.23 -16.23
N ARG A 9 -8.28 8.92 -16.03
CA ARG A 9 -6.94 8.30 -15.92
C ARG A 9 -7.04 6.77 -15.88
N CYS A 10 -7.49 6.20 -16.98
CA CYS A 10 -7.13 4.83 -17.37
C CYS A 10 -6.28 4.94 -18.62
N ASP A 11 -5.11 5.57 -18.51
CA ASP A 11 -4.19 5.70 -19.63
C ASP A 11 -2.73 5.54 -19.15
N PHE A 12 -2.08 4.57 -19.80
CA PHE A 12 -0.64 4.29 -19.89
C PHE A 12 0.10 3.62 -18.72
N LEU A 13 0.20 2.29 -18.84
CA LEU A 13 1.41 1.45 -18.76
C LEU A 13 2.75 2.13 -18.38
N GLN A 14 2.87 2.63 -17.16
CA GLN A 14 4.16 2.73 -16.46
C GLN A 14 3.95 2.21 -15.04
N GLY A 15 3.92 0.88 -14.93
CA GLY A 15 3.69 0.22 -13.66
C GLY A 15 4.82 0.53 -12.67
N TYR A 16 4.47 0.88 -11.43
CA TYR A 16 5.46 1.01 -10.38
C TYR A 16 6.12 -0.35 -10.13
N SER A 17 7.45 -0.36 -9.99
CA SER A 17 8.17 -1.54 -9.52
C SER A 17 7.89 -1.72 -8.03
N VAL A 18 7.21 -2.81 -7.65
CA VAL A 18 6.90 -3.11 -6.25
C VAL A 18 7.96 -4.05 -5.69
N GLY A 19 8.78 -3.52 -4.77
CA GLY A 19 9.72 -4.27 -3.94
C GLY A 19 9.15 -4.59 -2.56
N TYR A 20 9.79 -5.51 -1.87
CA TYR A 20 9.40 -5.96 -0.54
C TYR A 20 10.59 -5.84 0.42
N GLU A 21 10.37 -5.20 1.57
CA GLU A 21 11.39 -5.09 2.61
C GLU A 21 11.52 -6.41 3.38
N PRO A 22 12.72 -6.84 3.82
CA PRO A 22 12.87 -8.04 4.62
C PRO A 22 11.95 -8.03 5.86
N GLY A 23 11.15 -9.07 6.02
CA GLY A 23 10.21 -9.20 7.15
C GLY A 23 8.85 -8.52 6.96
N TRP A 24 8.55 -7.96 5.79
CA TRP A 24 7.22 -7.41 5.45
C TRP A 24 6.09 -8.43 5.64
N ASP A 25 6.39 -9.70 5.41
CA ASP A 25 5.48 -10.83 5.41
C ASP A 25 5.29 -11.47 6.79
N LYS A 26 6.01 -10.98 7.81
CA LYS A 26 5.94 -11.49 9.19
C LYS A 26 4.51 -11.53 9.72
N TYR A 27 3.72 -10.48 9.44
CA TYR A 27 2.31 -10.40 9.85
C TYR A 27 1.38 -10.92 8.76
N PHE A 28 1.79 -10.87 7.50
CA PHE A 28 1.02 -11.32 6.35
C PHE A 28 0.85 -12.85 6.33
N SER A 29 1.90 -13.60 6.65
CA SER A 29 1.93 -15.06 6.63
C SER A 29 0.93 -15.70 7.61
N GLY A 30 0.68 -15.05 8.75
CA GLY A 30 -0.28 -15.50 9.76
C GLY A 30 -1.75 -15.20 9.44
N LEU A 31 -2.04 -14.51 8.33
CA LEU A 31 -3.42 -14.17 7.95
C LEU A 31 -4.12 -15.30 7.19
N ASP A 32 -5.44 -15.32 7.29
CA ASP A 32 -6.29 -16.22 6.50
C ASP A 32 -5.99 -16.13 5.01
N LYS A 33 -6.12 -17.26 4.30
CA LYS A 33 -5.84 -17.34 2.87
C LYS A 33 -6.63 -16.32 2.05
N SER A 34 -7.91 -16.11 2.39
CA SER A 34 -8.79 -15.13 1.74
C SER A 34 -8.30 -13.68 1.94
N VAL A 35 -7.82 -13.37 3.14
CA VAL A 35 -7.29 -12.05 3.50
C VAL A 35 -5.96 -11.80 2.80
N ARG A 36 -5.05 -12.78 2.82
CA ARG A 36 -3.79 -12.73 2.08
C ARG A 36 -4.02 -12.45 0.60
N GLN A 37 -4.98 -13.14 -0.01
CA GLN A 37 -5.31 -12.91 -1.41
C GLN A 37 -5.82 -11.48 -1.65
N ARG A 38 -6.68 -10.95 -0.79
CA ARG A 38 -7.19 -9.57 -0.90
C ARG A 38 -6.07 -8.54 -0.78
N LEU A 39 -5.19 -8.70 0.21
CA LEU A 39 -4.03 -7.85 0.41
C LEU A 39 -3.06 -7.94 -0.77
N PHE A 40 -2.78 -9.14 -1.26
CA PHE A 40 -1.91 -9.36 -2.41
C PHE A 40 -2.48 -8.71 -3.67
N ASN A 41 -3.78 -8.86 -3.94
CA ASN A 41 -4.44 -8.19 -5.05
C ASN A 41 -4.29 -6.67 -4.95
N LYS A 42 -4.35 -6.10 -3.73
CA LYS A 42 -4.11 -4.67 -3.51
C LYS A 42 -2.66 -4.28 -3.75
N ILE A 43 -1.69 -5.09 -3.32
CA ILE A 43 -0.26 -4.89 -3.62
C ILE A 43 -0.01 -4.92 -5.13
N VAL A 44 -0.68 -5.83 -5.86
CA VAL A 44 -0.62 -5.84 -7.33
C VAL A 44 -1.21 -4.56 -7.91
N GLN A 45 -2.34 -4.07 -7.40
CA GLN A 45 -2.87 -2.76 -7.78
C GLN A 45 -1.91 -1.61 -7.44
N LEU A 46 -1.02 -1.73 -6.44
CA LEU A 46 0.00 -0.70 -6.20
C LEU A 46 0.91 -0.52 -7.43
N ARG A 47 1.09 -1.55 -8.27
CA ARG A 47 1.81 -1.40 -9.54
C ARG A 47 1.08 -0.47 -10.51
N THR A 48 -0.25 -0.44 -10.47
CA THR A 48 -1.07 0.37 -11.40
C THR A 48 -1.27 1.82 -10.95
N GLY A 49 -0.61 2.25 -9.86
CA GLY A 49 -0.55 3.66 -9.50
C GLY A 49 -1.68 4.15 -8.58
N ILE A 50 -2.32 3.28 -7.79
CA ILE A 50 -3.28 3.74 -6.77
C ILE A 50 -2.62 4.73 -5.80
N CYS A 51 -3.36 5.77 -5.43
CA CYS A 51 -2.96 6.77 -4.43
C CYS A 51 -3.44 6.33 -3.05
N GLY A 52 -2.49 5.97 -2.19
CA GLY A 52 -2.76 5.67 -0.77
C GLY A 52 -2.80 6.91 0.10
N ARG A 53 -3.34 6.75 1.30
CA ARG A 53 -3.35 7.83 2.29
C ARG A 53 -1.93 8.01 2.83
N HIS A 54 -1.41 9.23 2.74
CA HIS A 54 -0.08 9.54 3.26
C HIS A 54 -0.10 9.55 4.79
N LEU A 55 0.89 8.91 5.41
CA LEU A 55 0.95 8.73 6.86
C LEU A 55 1.62 9.96 7.52
N LYS A 56 0.80 10.99 7.77
CA LYS A 56 1.15 12.20 8.54
C LYS A 56 2.29 13.04 7.92
N HIS A 57 2.31 14.34 8.20
CA HIS A 57 3.36 15.25 7.71
C HIS A 57 4.71 14.87 8.33
N GLY A 58 5.60 14.24 7.54
CA GLY A 58 7.01 14.03 7.90
C GLY A 58 7.59 12.67 7.54
N LEU A 59 6.77 11.62 7.42
CA LEU A 59 7.24 10.28 7.04
C LEU A 59 6.85 9.97 5.58
N PRO A 60 7.74 9.41 4.75
CA PRO A 60 7.45 9.08 3.34
C PRO A 60 6.65 7.77 3.20
N PHE A 61 5.86 7.41 4.23
CA PHE A 61 5.07 6.19 4.24
C PHE A 61 3.64 6.49 3.80
N PHE A 62 3.12 5.63 2.93
CA PHE A 62 1.73 5.56 2.53
C PHE A 62 1.09 4.35 3.20
N VAL A 63 -0.14 4.52 3.66
CA VAL A 63 -0.92 3.45 4.24
C VAL A 63 -2.22 3.28 3.46
N GLU A 64 -2.47 2.04 3.07
CA GLU A 64 -3.68 1.62 2.39
C GLU A 64 -4.48 0.70 3.28
N GLU A 65 -5.80 0.90 3.32
CA GLU A 65 -6.71 0.11 4.14
C GLU A 65 -7.53 -0.84 3.26
N VAL A 66 -7.54 -2.12 3.60
CA VAL A 66 -8.22 -3.18 2.87
C VAL A 66 -9.07 -3.97 3.86
N GLY A 67 -10.35 -3.61 4.01
CA GLY A 67 -11.30 -4.35 4.85
C GLY A 67 -10.84 -4.56 6.30
N GLY A 68 -10.32 -3.50 6.94
CA GLY A 68 -9.79 -3.55 8.31
C GLY A 68 -8.31 -3.97 8.45
N TYR A 69 -7.68 -4.37 7.34
CA TYR A 69 -6.24 -4.61 7.25
C TYR A 69 -5.52 -3.39 6.67
N ARG A 70 -4.21 -3.31 6.88
CA ARG A 70 -3.38 -2.20 6.43
C ARG A 70 -2.14 -2.68 5.70
N ILE A 71 -1.78 -1.93 4.67
CA ILE A 71 -0.54 -2.08 3.92
C ILE A 71 0.24 -0.78 4.07
N ALA A 72 1.44 -0.84 4.63
CA ALA A 72 2.35 0.29 4.68
C ALA A 72 3.43 0.13 3.60
N TYR A 73 3.60 1.16 2.78
CA TYR A 73 4.57 1.17 1.71
C TYR A 73 5.15 2.57 1.50
N THR A 74 6.36 2.68 0.98
CA THR A 74 6.87 3.95 0.46
C THR A 74 6.62 4.03 -1.04
N SER A 75 6.51 5.25 -1.56
CA SER A 75 6.41 5.51 -3.00
C SER A 75 7.48 6.51 -3.39
N ASP A 76 8.40 6.09 -4.25
CA ASP A 76 9.35 6.97 -4.92
C ASP A 76 8.81 7.26 -6.33
N GLU A 77 8.28 8.47 -6.51
CA GLU A 77 7.74 8.91 -7.80
C GLU A 77 8.83 9.14 -8.85
N LYS A 78 10.07 9.46 -8.43
CA LYS A 78 11.19 9.67 -9.36
C LYS A 78 11.66 8.35 -9.94
N MET A 79 11.81 7.33 -9.10
CA MET A 79 12.24 5.99 -9.52
C MET A 79 11.08 5.09 -9.96
N LYS A 80 9.83 5.56 -9.84
CA LYS A 80 8.61 4.74 -10.02
C LYS A 80 8.71 3.41 -9.26
N ALA A 81 9.23 3.48 -8.05
CA ALA A 81 9.44 2.34 -7.18
C ALA A 81 8.54 2.45 -5.95
N ARG A 82 7.85 1.37 -5.62
CA ARG A 82 7.08 1.25 -4.38
C ARG A 82 7.70 0.15 -3.55
N ARG A 83 7.85 0.34 -2.25
CA ARG A 83 8.39 -0.70 -1.38
C ARG A 83 7.43 -0.98 -0.25
N VAL A 84 7.00 -2.24 -0.13
CA VAL A 84 6.10 -2.69 0.94
C VAL A 84 6.93 -3.01 2.18
N PHE A 85 6.60 -2.35 3.29
CA PHE A 85 7.25 -2.56 4.59
C PHE A 85 6.39 -3.40 5.53
N PHE A 86 5.07 -3.35 5.36
CA PHE A 86 4.14 -4.04 6.26
C PHE A 86 2.83 -4.37 5.54
N ALA A 87 2.30 -5.56 5.80
CA ALA A 87 0.92 -5.93 5.49
C ALA A 87 0.32 -6.76 6.64
N GLY A 88 -0.75 -6.28 7.26
CA GLY A 88 -1.27 -6.90 8.47
C GLY A 88 -2.53 -6.26 9.04
N SER A 89 -2.96 -6.71 10.21
CA SER A 89 -4.15 -6.18 10.88
C SER A 89 -3.91 -4.78 11.46
N HIS A 90 -4.99 -4.09 11.85
CA HIS A 90 -4.90 -2.84 12.61
C HIS A 90 -4.00 -2.96 13.86
N LYS A 91 -4.13 -4.07 14.61
CA LYS A 91 -3.38 -4.28 15.87
C LYS A 91 -1.89 -4.44 15.59
N ASP A 92 -1.55 -5.19 14.54
CA ASP A 92 -0.16 -5.42 14.15
C ASP A 92 0.48 -4.18 13.56
N TYR A 93 -0.30 -3.37 12.85
CA TYR A 93 0.14 -2.07 12.34
C TYR A 93 0.59 -1.16 13.49
N GLY A 94 -0.15 -1.12 14.60
CA GLY A 94 0.23 -0.35 15.78
C GLY A 94 1.54 -0.82 16.41
N LYS A 95 1.84 -2.13 16.38
CA LYS A 95 3.11 -2.68 16.87
C LYS A 95 4.25 -2.31 15.93
N TRP A 96 4.07 -2.51 14.62
CA TRP A 96 5.04 -2.17 13.60
C TRP A 96 5.38 -0.67 13.63
N TYR A 97 4.36 0.19 13.67
CA TYR A 97 4.54 1.64 13.70
C TYR A 97 5.34 2.13 14.92
N LYS A 98 5.21 1.47 16.08
CA LYS A 98 6.03 1.78 17.26
C LYS A 98 7.48 1.30 17.15
N SER A 99 7.78 0.39 16.23
CA SER A 99 9.12 -0.15 15.98
C SER A 99 9.82 0.49 14.78
N GLN A 100 9.23 1.52 14.16
CA GLN A 100 9.86 2.35 13.15
C GLN A 100 10.41 3.62 13.80
#